data_AF-A0A7X5V8T6-F1
#
_entry.id   AF-A0A7X5V8T6-F1
#
_cell.length_a   1.000
_cell.length_b   1.000
_cell.length_c   1.000
_cell.angle_alpha   90.00
_cell.angle_beta   90.00
_cell.angle_gamma   90.00
#
_symmetry.space_group_name_H-M   'P 1'
#
loop_
_entity.id
_entity.type
_entity.pdbx_description
1 polymer ?
#
loop_
_entity_poly.entity_id
_entity_poly.type
_entity_poly.pdbx_seq_one_letter_code
_entity_poly.pdbx_strand_id
1 'polypeptide(L)'
;MPAAKDGQNYKACNDGTCEVLIRGKAMLDITGDKSTVTVVDGTLKITDGNGYVSLSGNGMSSWGDSGGPLHTASLKYAEGDTAVLVLTTRK
;
A
#
# COMPACT_ATOMS: atom_id res chain seq x y z
N MET A 1 -5.05 -11.25 12.69
CA MET A 1 -5.21 -10.20 11.67
C MET A 1 -6.09 -9.05 12.17
N PRO A 2 -5.57 -7.82 12.28
CA PRO A 2 -6.38 -6.65 12.58
C PRO A 2 -7.31 -6.30 11.40
N ALA A 3 -8.48 -5.75 11.71
CA ALA A 3 -9.37 -5.20 10.68
C ALA A 3 -8.76 -3.90 10.14
N ALA A 4 -8.58 -3.82 8.82
CA ALA A 4 -8.17 -2.58 8.18
C ALA A 4 -9.30 -1.55 8.26
N LYS A 5 -8.98 -0.28 8.57
CA LYS A 5 -9.96 0.80 8.74
C LYS A 5 -10.93 0.93 7.54
N ASP A 6 -10.40 0.89 6.32
CA ASP A 6 -11.17 1.01 5.07
C ASP A 6 -11.49 -0.37 4.44
N GLY A 7 -11.06 -1.46 5.08
CA GLY A 7 -11.27 -2.81 4.57
C GLY A 7 -10.64 -3.01 3.18
N GLN A 8 -11.40 -3.49 2.20
CA GLN A 8 -10.93 -3.65 0.82
C GLN A 8 -11.26 -2.43 -0.07
N ASN A 9 -11.60 -1.28 0.52
CA ASN A 9 -11.94 -0.09 -0.23
C ASN A 9 -10.68 0.63 -0.75
N TYR A 10 -10.05 0.06 -1.78
CA TYR A 10 -8.80 0.58 -2.37
C TYR A 10 -8.95 1.97 -3.01
N LYS A 11 -10.17 2.41 -3.31
CA LYS A 11 -10.44 3.75 -3.83
C LYS A 11 -10.26 4.84 -2.77
N ALA A 12 -10.31 4.49 -1.48
CA ALA A 12 -10.05 5.42 -0.38
C ALA A 12 -8.58 5.91 -0.35
N CYS A 13 -7.68 5.26 -1.08
CA CYS A 13 -6.27 5.62 -1.14
C CYS A 13 -5.95 6.73 -2.15
N ASN A 14 -6.96 7.26 -2.84
CA ASN A 14 -6.76 8.28 -3.86
C ASN A 14 -6.46 9.66 -3.23
N ASP A 15 -7.02 9.96 -2.06
CA ASP A 15 -6.88 11.23 -1.36
C ASP A 15 -6.59 11.08 0.15
N GLY A 16 -5.32 11.22 0.53
CA GLY A 16 -4.92 11.31 1.94
C GLY A 16 -4.46 9.98 2.55
N THR A 17 -4.96 9.64 3.74
CA THR A 17 -4.60 8.42 4.47
C THR A 17 -5.70 7.38 4.38
N CYS A 18 -5.38 6.20 3.83
CA CYS A 18 -6.22 5.02 3.84
C CYS A 18 -5.53 3.86 4.58
N GLU A 19 -6.32 2.92 5.09
CA GLU A 19 -5.83 1.66 5.63
C GLU A 19 -6.64 0.50 5.05
N VAL A 20 -6.01 -0.31 4.22
CA VAL A 20 -6.67 -1.35 3.43
C VAL A 20 -6.11 -2.74 3.71
N LEU A 21 -6.97 -3.75 3.53
CA LEU A 21 -6.68 -5.16 3.63
C LEU A 21 -6.38 -5.71 2.23
N ILE A 22 -5.22 -6.32 2.06
CA ILE A 22 -4.77 -6.98 0.84
C ILE A 22 -4.77 -8.49 1.08
N ARG A 23 -5.33 -9.28 0.15
CA ARG A 23 -5.30 -10.75 0.17
C ARG A 23 -4.77 -11.26 -1.16
N GLY A 24 -3.56 -11.80 -1.15
CA GLY A 24 -2.81 -12.29 -2.30
C GLY A 24 -2.37 -11.18 -3.24
N LYS A 25 -3.32 -10.54 -3.93
CA LYS A 25 -3.05 -9.46 -4.87
C LYS A 25 -4.23 -8.48 -4.95
N ALA A 26 -3.93 -7.18 -4.98
CA ALA A 26 -4.90 -6.13 -5.21
C ALA A 26 -4.30 -5.04 -6.13
N MET A 27 -5.17 -4.31 -6.83
CA MET A 27 -4.81 -3.06 -7.51
C MET A 27 -5.30 -1.89 -6.68
N LEU A 28 -4.42 -0.93 -6.44
CA LEU A 28 -4.71 0.33 -5.79
C LEU A 28 -4.55 1.47 -6.78
N ASP A 29 -5.35 2.50 -6.55
CA ASP A 29 -5.24 3.77 -7.26
C ASP A 29 -4.71 4.78 -6.24
N ILE A 30 -3.41 5.08 -6.34
CA ILE A 30 -2.72 6.00 -5.44
C ILE A 30 -2.59 7.32 -6.20
N THR A 31 -3.54 8.23 -5.96
CA THR A 31 -3.49 9.59 -6.53
C THR A 31 -3.56 9.63 -8.07
N GLY A 32 -4.23 8.65 -8.68
CA GLY A 32 -4.35 8.49 -10.14
C GLY A 32 -3.38 7.47 -10.73
N ASP A 33 -2.37 7.05 -9.96
CA ASP A 33 -1.41 6.04 -10.37
C ASP A 33 -1.87 4.64 -9.96
N LYS A 34 -1.95 3.74 -10.94
CA LYS A 34 -2.32 2.35 -10.70
C LYS A 34 -1.12 1.58 -10.15
N SER A 35 -1.16 1.27 -8.87
CA SER A 35 -0.18 0.43 -8.21
C SER A 35 -0.73 -0.98 -7.98
N THR A 36 0.03 -1.99 -8.37
CA THR A 36 -0.26 -3.39 -8.06
C THR A 36 0.39 -3.76 -6.73
N VAL A 37 -0.40 -4.25 -5.79
CA VAL A 37 0.09 -4.73 -4.49
C VAL A 37 -0.11 -6.22 -4.38
N THR A 38 0.95 -6.94 -4.06
CA THR A 38 0.98 -8.40 -3.92
C THR A 38 1.52 -8.77 -2.56
N VAL A 39 0.94 -9.77 -1.90
CA VAL A 39 1.39 -10.28 -0.61
C VAL A 39 1.73 -11.75 -0.76
N VAL A 40 2.97 -12.11 -0.45
CA VAL A 40 3.46 -13.48 -0.49
C VAL A 40 4.34 -13.69 0.73
N ASP A 41 4.05 -14.73 1.51
CA ASP A 41 4.80 -15.11 2.71
C ASP A 41 5.09 -13.94 3.67
N GLY A 42 4.07 -13.10 3.93
CA GLY A 42 4.19 -11.92 4.80
C GLY A 42 5.00 -10.76 4.22
N THR A 43 5.37 -10.85 2.94
CA THR A 43 6.06 -9.79 2.21
C THR A 43 5.09 -9.12 1.25
N LEU A 44 4.89 -7.81 1.43
CA LEU A 44 4.08 -6.97 0.59
C LEU A 44 4.95 -6.28 -0.46
N LYS A 45 4.64 -6.47 -1.73
CA LYS A 45 5.29 -5.82 -2.87
C LYS A 45 4.31 -4.88 -3.55
N ILE A 46 4.67 -3.60 -3.60
CA ILE A 46 3.97 -2.56 -4.35
C ILE A 46 4.75 -2.34 -5.65
N THR A 47 4.08 -2.35 -6.78
CA THR A 47 4.70 -2.11 -8.10
C THR A 47 3.83 -1.14 -8.86
N ASP A 48 4.43 -0.07 -9.35
CA ASP A 48 3.79 0.93 -10.20
C ASP A 48 4.48 0.97 -11.59
N GLY A 49 4.18 2.00 -12.40
CA GLY A 49 4.80 2.18 -13.71
C GLY A 49 6.27 2.62 -13.65
N ASN A 50 6.73 3.13 -12.51
CA ASN A 50 8.06 3.75 -12.34
C ASN A 50 9.02 2.86 -11.55
N GLY A 51 8.53 1.88 -10.79
CA GLY A 51 9.36 0.99 -10.01
C GLY A 51 8.56 0.04 -9.10
N TYR A 52 9.25 -0.49 -8.10
CA TYR A 52 8.63 -1.32 -7.08
C TYR A 52 9.23 -1.06 -5.71
N VAL A 53 8.40 -1.26 -4.69
CA VAL A 53 8.75 -1.17 -3.27
C VAL A 53 8.38 -2.50 -2.62
N SER A 54 9.28 -3.07 -1.84
CA SER A 54 9.03 -4.29 -1.07
C SER A 54 9.10 -4.01 0.42
N LEU A 55 8.06 -4.41 1.14
CA LEU A 55 7.88 -4.26 2.57
C LEU A 55 7.71 -5.65 3.19
N SER A 56 8.50 -5.96 4.21
CA SER A 56 8.34 -7.19 5.02
C SER A 56 8.33 -6.82 6.49
N GLY A 57 7.51 -7.50 7.31
CA GLY A 57 7.35 -7.17 8.72
C GLY A 57 6.66 -5.79 8.94
N ASN A 58 6.97 -5.09 10.03
CA ASN A 58 6.39 -3.77 10.34
C ASN A 58 7.13 -2.62 9.61
N GLY A 59 7.42 -2.83 8.31
CA GLY A 59 8.20 -1.92 7.49
C GLY A 59 7.43 -0.69 7.02
N MET A 60 8.16 0.39 6.73
CA MET A 60 7.64 1.61 6.14
C MET A 60 8.51 2.01 4.95
N SER A 61 7.88 2.51 3.90
CA SER A 61 8.57 3.02 2.71
C SER A 61 7.83 4.23 2.17
N SER A 62 8.59 5.20 1.69
CA SER A 62 8.05 6.40 1.09
C SER A 62 8.68 6.61 -0.28
N TRP A 63 7.87 7.05 -1.22
CA TRP A 63 8.29 7.36 -2.58
C TRP A 63 7.50 8.57 -3.08
N GLY A 64 8.06 9.31 -4.02
CA GLY A 64 7.42 10.47 -4.60
C GLY A 64 8.32 11.05 -5.67
N ASP A 65 7.70 11.69 -6.65
CA ASP A 65 8.44 12.36 -7.72
C ASP A 65 8.95 13.74 -7.26
N SER A 66 10.01 14.22 -7.91
CA SER A 66 10.55 15.55 -7.62
C SER A 66 9.49 16.63 -7.95
N GLY A 67 8.97 17.28 -6.92
CA GLY A 67 7.88 18.27 -7.04
C GLY A 67 6.46 17.66 -7.05
N GLY A 68 6.34 16.34 -6.88
CA GLY A 68 5.08 15.63 -6.75
C GLY A 68 4.70 15.31 -5.30
N PRO A 69 3.52 14.69 -5.09
CA PRO A 69 3.11 14.25 -3.77
C PRO A 69 4.04 13.15 -3.22
N LEU A 70 4.29 13.17 -1.92
CA LEU A 70 5.01 12.11 -1.21
C LEU A 70 4.00 11.03 -0.80
N HIS A 71 4.18 9.83 -1.35
CA HIS A 71 3.47 8.62 -0.97
C HIS A 71 4.23 7.90 0.12
N THR A 72 3.52 7.36 1.08
CA THR A 72 4.08 6.63 2.20
C THR A 72 3.22 5.40 2.46
N ALA A 73 3.82 4.22 2.34
CA ALA A 73 3.19 2.97 2.72
C ALA A 73 3.82 2.41 3.98
N SER A 74 2.98 2.02 4.92
CA SER A 74 3.36 1.37 6.16
C SER A 74 2.63 0.04 6.27
N LEU A 75 3.40 -1.03 6.42
CA LEU A 75 2.87 -2.37 6.63
C LEU A 75 2.52 -2.52 8.12
N LYS A 76 1.23 -2.57 8.43
CA LYS A 76 0.76 -2.74 9.82
C LYS A 76 0.74 -4.20 10.26
N TYR A 77 0.46 -5.09 9.32
CA TYR A 77 0.37 -6.51 9.57
C TYR A 77 0.58 -7.24 8.24
N ALA A 78 1.30 -8.36 8.27
CA ALA A 78 1.39 -9.27 7.15
C ALA A 78 1.60 -10.68 7.66
N GLU A 79 0.77 -11.61 7.20
CA GLU A 79 0.85 -13.02 7.56
C GLU A 79 0.34 -13.86 6.38
N GLY A 80 1.14 -14.83 5.93
CA GLY A 80 0.81 -15.63 4.76
C GLY A 80 0.57 -14.77 3.53
N ASP A 81 -0.62 -14.88 2.95
CA ASP A 81 -1.08 -14.13 1.79
C ASP A 81 -1.83 -12.84 2.15
N THR A 82 -1.92 -12.49 3.43
CA THR A 82 -2.80 -11.40 3.88
C THR A 82 -2.03 -10.30 4.58
N ALA A 83 -2.30 -9.04 4.23
CA ALA A 83 -1.65 -7.89 4.84
C ALA A 83 -2.58 -6.68 5.03
N VAL A 84 -2.30 -5.89 6.07
CA VAL A 84 -2.92 -4.58 6.30
C VAL A 84 -1.90 -3.49 5.98
N LEU A 85 -2.24 -2.68 4.98
CA LEU A 85 -1.40 -1.61 4.47
C LEU A 85 -2.03 -0.26 4.81
N VAL A 86 -1.24 0.62 5.43
CA VAL A 86 -1.60 2.03 5.60
C VAL A 86 -0.89 2.82 4.52
N LEU A 87 -1.63 3.53 3.70
CA LEU A 87 -1.11 4.40 2.66
C LEU A 87 -1.45 5.84 3.01
N THR A 88 -0.47 6.72 2.96
CA THR A 88 -0.63 8.15 3.20
C THR A 88 0.00 8.92 2.07
N THR A 89 -0.78 9.75 1.41
CA THR A 89 -0.30 10.70 0.41
C THR A 89 -0.31 12.11 1.01
N ARG A 90 0.83 12.80 0.95
CA ARG A 90 0.93 14.23 1.27
C ARG A 90 1.23 15.03 -0.01
N LYS A 91 0.39 16.03 -0.28
CA LYS A 91 0.63 17.06 -1.29
C LYS A 91 1.42 18.22 -0.70
#